data_AF-A0AAD8YQV8-F1
#
_entry.id   AF-A0AAD8YQV8-F1
#
_cell.length_a   1.000
_cell.length_b   1.000
_cell.length_c   1.000
_cell.angle_alpha   90.00
_cell.angle_beta   90.00
_cell.angle_gamma   90.00
#
_symmetry.space_group_name_H-M   'P 1'
#
loop_
_entity.id
_entity.type
_entity.pdbx_description
1 polymer ?
#
loop_
_entity_poly.entity_id
_entity_poly.type
_entity_poly.pdbx_seq_one_letter_code
_entity_poly.pdbx_strand_id
1 'polypeptide(L)'
;MTRTGTCSGANTDDVSEFTEAVVGFIGKLVDDTIPRITIKKFSNQKPWVDRTIREALNSRTAAYNAGIISGGKWGEYKSAAYGVRRAVREAKRRYGKKLETQFQQSGSRSPVAGTTDDHGLQEPTLWADECG
;
A
#
# COMPACT_ATOMS: atom_id res chain seq x y z
N MET A 1 25.97 -30.94 75.04
CA MET A 1 26.38 -31.29 73.67
C MET A 1 25.44 -30.57 72.71
N THR A 2 25.99 -29.61 71.97
CA THR A 2 25.27 -28.66 71.10
C THR A 2 24.69 -29.34 69.86
N ARG A 3 23.36 -29.28 69.69
CA ARG A 3 22.71 -29.55 68.39
C ARG A 3 22.98 -28.36 67.48
N THR A 4 23.81 -28.55 66.47
CA THR A 4 23.90 -27.66 65.32
C THR A 4 22.60 -27.79 64.52
N GLY A 5 21.72 -26.80 64.68
CA GLY A 5 20.59 -26.61 63.78
C GLY A 5 21.11 -26.07 62.46
N THR A 6 21.08 -26.88 61.42
CA THR A 6 21.22 -26.45 60.03
C THR A 6 20.05 -25.53 59.68
N CYS A 7 20.32 -24.26 59.42
CA CYS A 7 19.39 -23.36 58.77
C CYS A 7 19.21 -23.82 57.31
N SER A 8 18.14 -24.56 57.07
CA SER A 8 17.67 -24.91 55.72
C SER A 8 17.47 -23.63 54.92
N GLY A 9 17.94 -23.66 53.67
CA GLY A 9 17.95 -22.52 52.75
C GLY A 9 16.61 -21.81 52.70
N ALA A 10 16.68 -20.48 52.70
CA ALA A 10 15.55 -19.58 52.54
C ALA A 10 14.72 -19.96 51.31
N ASN A 11 13.39 -19.88 51.45
CA ASN A 11 12.34 -19.95 50.43
C ASN A 11 12.72 -19.19 49.14
N THR A 12 13.46 -19.80 48.23
CA THR A 12 13.69 -19.26 46.88
C THR A 12 12.52 -19.53 45.96
N ASP A 13 11.76 -20.60 46.23
CA ASP A 13 10.63 -21.05 45.41
C ASP A 13 9.46 -20.06 45.48
N ASP A 14 9.17 -19.49 46.65
CA ASP A 14 8.08 -18.51 46.86
C ASP A 14 8.36 -17.17 46.14
N VAL A 15 9.62 -16.70 46.19
CA VAL A 15 10.03 -15.49 45.45
C VAL A 15 9.99 -15.75 43.95
N SER A 16 10.41 -16.94 43.50
CA SER A 16 10.34 -17.33 42.09
C SER A 16 8.90 -17.37 41.60
N GLU A 17 8.01 -18.05 42.32
CA GLU A 17 6.59 -18.18 42.00
C GLU A 17 5.89 -16.81 41.94
N PHE A 18 6.17 -15.94 42.92
CA PHE A 18 5.65 -14.57 42.93
C PHE A 18 6.15 -13.76 41.72
N THR A 19 7.44 -13.89 41.37
CA THR A 19 7.99 -13.18 40.20
C THR A 19 7.39 -13.69 38.89
N GLU A 20 7.16 -15.00 38.75
CA GLU A 20 6.49 -15.59 37.58
C GLU A 20 5.05 -15.12 37.46
N ALA A 21 4.32 -15.03 38.57
CA ALA A 21 2.95 -14.53 38.61
C ALA A 21 2.86 -13.05 38.19
N VAL A 22 3.76 -12.20 38.70
CA VAL A 22 3.82 -10.78 38.33
C VAL A 22 4.19 -10.60 36.86
N VAL A 23 5.19 -11.33 36.37
CA VAL A 23 5.59 -11.29 34.96
C VAL A 23 4.46 -11.77 34.04
N GLY A 24 3.75 -12.84 34.41
CA GLY A 24 2.58 -13.33 33.69
C GLY A 24 1.43 -12.34 33.67
N PHE A 25 1.17 -11.66 34.79
CA PHE A 25 0.15 -10.62 34.88
C PHE A 25 0.46 -9.41 34.00
N ILE A 26 1.72 -8.96 34.01
CA ILE A 26 2.19 -7.89 33.12
C ILE A 26 2.07 -8.31 31.65
N GLY A 27 2.48 -9.54 31.32
CA GLY A 27 2.36 -10.09 29.96
C GLY A 27 0.92 -10.10 29.48
N LYS A 28 -0.01 -10.54 30.32
CA LYS A 28 -1.46 -10.50 30.04
C LYS A 28 -1.95 -9.07 29.82
N LEU A 29 -1.59 -8.13 30.70
CA LEU A 29 -1.99 -6.73 30.54
C LEU A 29 -1.44 -6.13 29.24
N VAL A 30 -0.22 -6.48 28.85
CA VAL A 30 0.37 -6.04 27.58
C VAL A 30 -0.41 -6.58 26.39
N ASP A 31 -0.76 -7.87 26.39
CA ASP A 31 -1.53 -8.48 25.30
C ASP A 31 -2.99 -7.98 25.26
N ASP A 32 -3.60 -7.68 26.41
CA ASP A 32 -4.97 -7.16 26.52
C ASP A 32 -5.05 -5.66 26.17
N THR A 33 -4.04 -4.86 26.53
CA THR A 33 -4.04 -3.40 26.31
C THR A 33 -3.46 -2.98 24.97
N ILE A 34 -2.53 -3.75 24.39
CA ILE A 34 -1.93 -3.48 23.10
C ILE A 34 -2.63 -4.34 22.05
N PRO A 35 -3.59 -3.80 21.29
CA PRO A 35 -4.22 -4.57 20.23
C PRO A 35 -3.16 -4.98 19.20
N ARG A 36 -2.95 -6.29 19.04
CA ARG A 36 -2.10 -6.85 17.98
C ARG A 36 -2.81 -6.75 16.63
N ILE A 37 -2.61 -5.63 15.94
CA ILE A 37 -3.21 -5.40 14.62
C ILE A 37 -2.26 -5.90 13.53
N THR A 38 -2.69 -6.91 12.76
CA THR A 38 -1.95 -7.34 11.56
C THR A 38 -2.31 -6.44 10.39
N ILE A 39 -1.51 -5.39 10.15
CA ILE A 39 -1.72 -4.47 9.03
C ILE A 39 -1.16 -5.09 7.75
N LYS A 40 -2.03 -5.60 6.88
CA LYS A 40 -1.65 -6.00 5.52
C LYS A 40 -1.36 -4.75 4.67
N LYS A 41 -0.08 -4.42 4.50
CA LYS A 41 0.34 -3.35 3.58
C LYS A 41 0.32 -3.88 2.15
N PHE A 42 -0.75 -3.59 1.43
CA PHE A 42 -0.72 -3.71 -0.03
C PHE A 42 0.21 -2.62 -0.57
N SER A 43 1.05 -2.97 -1.54
CA SER A 43 1.84 -1.98 -2.24
C SER A 43 0.90 -0.92 -2.79
N ASN A 44 0.97 0.31 -2.26
CA ASN A 44 0.23 1.47 -2.79
C ASN A 44 0.75 1.90 -4.18
N GLN A 45 1.62 1.09 -4.79
CA GLN A 45 2.01 1.27 -6.16
C GLN A 45 0.81 0.98 -7.05
N LYS A 46 0.38 2.03 -7.74
CA LYS A 46 -0.60 1.91 -8.81
C LYS A 46 -0.19 0.76 -9.76
N PRO A 47 -1.07 -0.18 -10.08
CA PRO A 47 -0.71 -1.39 -10.83
C PRO A 47 -0.27 -1.14 -12.28
N TRP A 48 -0.53 0.06 -12.81
CA TRP A 48 -0.03 0.53 -14.11
C TRP A 48 1.34 1.20 -14.05
N VAL A 49 2.00 1.29 -12.88
CA VAL A 49 3.36 1.83 -12.78
C VAL A 49 4.37 0.75 -13.13
N ASP A 50 4.92 0.82 -14.34
CA ASP A 50 5.94 -0.10 -14.84
C ASP A 50 7.36 0.48 -14.70
N ARG A 51 8.38 -0.30 -15.11
CA ARG A 51 9.77 0.15 -15.15
C ARG A 51 9.94 1.38 -16.06
N THR A 52 9.19 1.47 -17.15
CA THR A 52 9.29 2.57 -18.12
C THR A 52 8.84 3.91 -17.52
N ILE A 53 7.81 3.91 -16.67
CA ILE A 53 7.39 5.11 -15.93
C ILE A 53 8.48 5.54 -14.96
N ARG A 54 9.11 4.59 -14.26
CA ARG A 54 10.21 4.89 -13.33
C ARG A 54 11.42 5.48 -14.07
N GLU A 55 11.78 4.93 -15.22
CA GLU A 55 12.84 5.47 -16.08
C GLU A 55 12.51 6.88 -16.58
N ALA A 56 11.28 7.12 -17.03
CA ALA A 56 10.84 8.45 -17.45
C ALA A 56 10.89 9.47 -16.29
N LEU A 57 10.49 9.07 -15.08
CA LEU A 57 10.58 9.91 -13.89
C LEU A 57 12.03 10.22 -13.53
N ASN A 58 12.91 9.22 -13.55
CA ASN A 58 14.34 9.40 -13.29
C ASN A 58 14.99 10.33 -14.32
N SER A 59 14.66 10.17 -15.61
CA SER A 59 15.12 11.06 -16.69
C SER A 59 14.69 12.51 -16.45
N ARG A 60 13.43 12.75 -16.06
CA ARG A 60 12.95 14.10 -15.73
C ARG A 60 13.68 14.70 -14.54
N THR A 61 13.91 13.93 -13.48
CA THR A 61 14.65 14.38 -12.29
C THR A 61 16.10 14.70 -12.65
N ALA A 62 16.76 13.88 -13.46
CA ALA A 62 18.11 14.15 -13.95
C ALA A 62 18.18 15.44 -14.77
N ALA A 63 17.22 15.65 -15.68
CA ALA A 63 17.14 16.88 -16.49
C ALA A 63 16.87 18.13 -15.63
N TYR A 64 16.06 18.01 -14.57
CA TYR A 64 15.84 19.10 -13.61
C TYR A 64 17.14 19.46 -12.89
N ASN A 65 17.83 18.46 -12.34
CA ASN A 65 19.09 18.66 -11.62
C ASN A 65 20.18 19.27 -12.54
N ALA A 66 20.28 18.80 -13.78
CA ALA A 66 21.18 19.37 -14.78
C ALA A 66 20.81 20.82 -15.13
N GLY A 67 19.50 21.14 -15.20
CA GLY A 67 19.00 22.49 -15.40
C GLY A 67 19.41 23.45 -14.27
N ILE A 68 19.36 23.00 -13.01
CA ILE A 68 19.80 23.76 -11.84
C ILE A 68 21.31 24.01 -11.87
N ILE A 69 22.12 23.00 -12.20
CA ILE A 69 23.59 23.08 -12.19
C ILE A 69 24.12 23.93 -13.36
N SER A 70 23.56 23.76 -14.57
CA SER A 70 24.08 24.39 -15.80
C SER A 70 23.33 25.63 -16.25
N GLY A 71 22.30 26.09 -15.51
CA GLY A 71 21.64 27.39 -15.70
C GLY A 71 20.93 27.64 -17.04
N GLY A 72 20.78 26.63 -17.92
CA GLY A 72 20.26 26.85 -19.29
C GLY A 72 19.52 25.68 -19.94
N LYS A 73 19.43 24.50 -19.30
CA LYS A 73 18.87 23.27 -19.90
C LYS A 73 17.38 23.02 -19.63
N TRP A 74 16.59 24.08 -19.49
CA TRP A 74 15.15 23.97 -19.18
C TRP A 74 14.32 23.31 -20.30
N GLY A 75 14.77 23.38 -21.55
CA GLY A 75 14.14 22.70 -22.69
C GLY A 75 14.15 21.18 -22.55
N GLU A 76 15.27 20.61 -22.09
CA GLU A 76 15.42 19.17 -21.84
C GLU A 76 14.48 18.71 -20.72
N TYR A 77 14.36 19.50 -19.65
CA TYR A 77 13.39 19.24 -18.57
C TYR A 77 11.94 19.23 -19.08
N LYS A 78 11.54 20.23 -19.89
CA LYS A 78 10.19 20.31 -20.47
C LYS A 78 9.89 19.09 -21.35
N SER A 79 10.86 18.68 -22.16
CA SER A 79 10.78 17.48 -23.01
C SER A 79 10.61 16.21 -22.15
N ALA A 80 11.48 16.02 -21.15
CA ALA A 80 11.39 14.87 -20.24
C ALA A 80 10.07 14.85 -19.46
N ALA A 81 9.58 16.01 -19.00
CA ALA A 81 8.27 16.13 -18.34
C ALA A 81 7.11 15.77 -19.27
N TYR A 82 7.18 16.14 -20.56
CA TYR A 82 6.21 15.69 -21.56
C TYR A 82 6.30 14.17 -21.77
N GLY A 83 7.51 13.62 -21.83
CA GLY A 83 7.76 12.18 -21.90
C GLY A 83 7.10 11.41 -20.75
N VAL A 84 7.22 11.90 -19.51
CA VAL A 84 6.53 11.32 -18.34
C VAL A 84 5.01 11.29 -18.54
N ARG A 85 4.41 12.40 -18.97
CA ARG A 85 2.95 12.47 -19.22
C ARG A 85 2.50 11.51 -20.32
N ARG A 86 3.33 11.30 -21.35
CA ARG A 86 3.05 10.33 -22.42
C ARG A 86 3.15 8.90 -21.90
N ALA A 87 4.23 8.56 -21.17
CA ALA A 87 4.43 7.24 -20.59
C ALA A 87 3.30 6.85 -19.63
N VAL A 88 2.86 7.78 -18.77
CA VAL A 88 1.74 7.54 -17.84
C VAL A 88 0.42 7.30 -18.58
N ARG A 89 0.11 8.11 -19.62
CA ARG A 89 -1.11 7.91 -20.43
C ARG A 89 -1.10 6.55 -21.11
N GLU A 90 0.03 6.17 -21.70
CA GLU A 90 0.18 4.90 -22.40
C GLU A 90 0.09 3.70 -21.44
N ALA A 91 0.72 3.78 -20.27
CA ALA A 91 0.64 2.72 -19.27
C ALA A 91 -0.78 2.54 -18.71
N LYS A 92 -1.48 3.64 -18.42
CA LYS A 92 -2.90 3.59 -18.04
C LYS A 92 -3.76 2.96 -19.14
N ARG A 93 -3.52 3.34 -20.40
CA ARG A 93 -4.23 2.77 -21.56
C ARG A 93 -3.98 1.27 -21.70
N ARG A 94 -2.74 0.82 -21.56
CA ARG A 94 -2.37 -0.62 -21.57
C ARG A 94 -3.06 -1.38 -20.46
N TYR A 95 -3.05 -0.82 -19.24
CA TYR A 95 -3.71 -1.44 -18.10
C TYR A 95 -5.23 -1.49 -18.26
N GLY A 96 -5.86 -0.43 -18.79
CA GLY A 96 -7.29 -0.43 -19.13
C GLY A 96 -7.66 -1.52 -20.14
N LYS A 97 -6.87 -1.68 -21.22
CA LYS A 97 -7.07 -2.79 -22.18
C LYS A 97 -6.92 -4.17 -21.55
N LYS A 98 -6.00 -4.33 -20.60
CA LYS A 98 -5.83 -5.58 -19.86
C LYS A 98 -7.07 -5.90 -19.02
N LEU A 99 -7.61 -4.91 -18.31
CA LEU A 99 -8.83 -5.08 -17.52
C LEU A 99 -10.03 -5.45 -18.40
N GLU A 100 -10.20 -4.77 -19.53
CA GLU A 100 -11.25 -5.09 -20.50
C GLU A 100 -11.12 -6.54 -20.98
N THR A 101 -9.91 -6.96 -21.35
CA THR A 101 -9.66 -8.34 -21.80
C THR A 101 -9.97 -9.35 -20.70
N GLN A 102 -9.58 -9.07 -19.45
CA GLN A 102 -9.88 -9.95 -18.31
C GLN A 102 -11.40 -10.05 -18.06
N PHE A 103 -12.13 -8.94 -18.20
CA PHE A 103 -13.57 -8.93 -18.06
C PHE A 103 -14.24 -9.78 -19.15
N GLN A 104 -13.86 -9.58 -20.42
CA GLN A 104 -14.38 -10.35 -21.55
C GLN A 104 -14.04 -11.85 -21.46
N GLN A 105 -12.83 -12.20 -21.01
CA GLN A 105 -12.42 -13.59 -20.78
C GLN A 105 -13.16 -14.22 -19.59
N SER A 106 -13.52 -13.44 -18.57
CA SER A 106 -14.38 -13.88 -17.47
C SER A 106 -15.87 -13.96 -17.84
N GLY A 107 -16.23 -13.57 -19.07
CA GLY A 107 -17.57 -13.55 -19.63
C GLY A 107 -18.23 -14.91 -19.89
N SER A 108 -17.70 -16.01 -19.35
CA SER A 108 -18.48 -17.24 -19.12
C SER A 108 -19.13 -17.30 -17.74
N ARG A 109 -18.96 -16.27 -16.90
CA ARG A 109 -19.68 -16.16 -15.63
C ARG A 109 -20.95 -15.36 -15.85
N SER A 110 -22.09 -16.04 -15.69
CA SER A 110 -23.45 -15.56 -15.96
C SER A 110 -23.70 -14.11 -15.53
N PRO A 111 -24.54 -13.35 -16.27
CA PRO A 111 -25.03 -12.07 -15.82
C PRO A 111 -25.66 -12.26 -14.43
N VAL A 112 -25.15 -11.56 -13.41
CA VAL A 112 -25.98 -11.29 -12.25
C VAL A 112 -27.11 -10.43 -12.81
N ALA A 113 -28.31 -11.02 -12.90
CA ALA A 113 -29.50 -10.36 -13.39
C ALA A 113 -29.67 -9.06 -12.60
N GLY A 114 -29.44 -7.94 -13.28
CA GLY A 114 -29.80 -6.63 -12.75
C GLY A 114 -31.31 -6.63 -12.56
N THR A 115 -31.76 -6.34 -11.35
CA THR A 115 -33.15 -5.97 -11.10
C THR A 115 -33.43 -4.75 -11.96
N THR A 116 -34.30 -4.91 -12.96
CA THR A 116 -34.78 -3.80 -13.78
C THR A 116 -35.60 -2.88 -12.90
N ASP A 117 -35.11 -1.65 -12.69
CA ASP A 117 -35.92 -0.57 -12.14
C ASP A 117 -36.82 -0.02 -13.25
N ASP A 118 -38.12 -0.06 -13.01
CA ASP A 118 -39.24 0.16 -13.93
C ASP A 118 -39.49 1.63 -14.32
N HIS A 119 -38.45 2.46 -14.43
CA HIS A 119 -38.64 3.88 -14.80
C HIS A 119 -37.67 4.30 -15.90
N GLY A 120 -38.15 4.18 -17.14
CA GLY A 120 -37.49 4.70 -18.33
C GLY A 120 -37.30 6.20 -18.25
N LEU A 121 -36.04 6.63 -18.14
CA LEU A 121 -35.58 7.96 -18.52
C LEU A 121 -34.22 7.83 -19.20
N GLN A 122 -34.23 8.06 -20.50
CA GLN A 122 -33.06 8.28 -21.32
C GLN A 122 -32.67 9.75 -21.17
N GLU A 123 -31.46 10.05 -20.73
CA GLU A 123 -30.86 11.37 -20.92
C GLU A 123 -29.46 11.21 -21.54
N PRO A 124 -29.21 11.88 -22.69
CA PRO A 124 -28.01 11.71 -23.51
C PRO A 124 -26.80 12.51 -23.00
N THR A 125 -25.65 11.99 -23.38
CA THR A 125 -24.29 12.56 -23.39
C THR A 125 -24.18 14.10 -23.42
N LEU A 126 -23.65 14.67 -22.34
CA LEU A 126 -23.03 16.01 -22.33
C LEU A 126 -21.69 15.95 -21.56
N TRP A 127 -20.61 15.65 -22.28
CA TRP A 127 -19.24 16.10 -21.94
C TRP A 127 -18.27 16.04 -23.15
N ALA A 128 -18.78 16.11 -24.38
CA ALA A 128 -17.93 16.44 -25.52
C ALA A 128 -18.01 17.95 -25.77
N ASP A 129 -16.84 18.53 -26.01
CA ASP A 129 -16.61 19.88 -26.55
C ASP A 129 -16.51 21.04 -25.56
N GLU A 130 -15.46 21.02 -24.74
CA GLU A 130 -14.69 22.24 -24.42
C GLU A 130 -13.19 21.91 -24.33
N CYS A 131 -12.46 22.12 -25.43
CA CYS A 131 -11.09 22.62 -25.52
C CYS A 131 -10.71 22.65 -27.00
N GLY A 132 -10.49 23.86 -27.53
CA GLY A 132 -10.19 24.13 -28.94
C GLY A 132 -8.81 23.71 -29.43
#